data_AF-A0A3V2P030-F1
#
_entry.id   AF-A0A3V2P030-F1
#
_cell.length_a   1.000
_cell.length_b   1.000
_cell.length_c   1.000
_cell.angle_alpha   90.00
_cell.angle_beta   90.00
_cell.angle_gamma   90.00
#
_symmetry.space_group_name_H-M   'P 1'
#
loop_
_entity.id
_entity.type
_entity.pdbx_description
1 polymer ?
#
loop_
_entity_poly.entity_id
_entity_poly.type
_entity_poly.pdbx_seq_one_letter_code
_entity_poly.pdbx_strand_id
1 'polypeptide(L)'
;MRAMSEKKKDMQIRMFTEKLCIVLIICGAMFLIAGWISDWLWQGMFAAIYGQHTGDTGIAGMATDPVIIGEYATLKPLINLVMYLIPWTFYALGCGAIVTGIAGQLLDITYEGICRIFRKLRAKQHVSR
;
A
#
# COMPACT_ATOMS: atom_id res chain seq x y z
N MET A 1 -5.54 -39.01 18.76
CA MET A 1 -5.61 -38.57 17.34
C MET A 1 -6.09 -37.13 17.17
N ARG A 2 -7.18 -36.68 17.82
CA ARG A 2 -7.70 -35.29 17.71
C ARG A 2 -6.68 -34.18 18.05
N ALA A 3 -5.98 -34.27 19.19
CA ALA A 3 -4.99 -33.27 19.59
C ALA A 3 -3.77 -33.15 18.65
N MET A 4 -3.46 -34.23 17.91
CA MET A 4 -2.38 -34.24 16.91
C MET A 4 -2.83 -33.58 15.60
N SER A 5 -4.12 -33.73 15.26
CA SER A 5 -4.77 -33.07 14.13
C SER A 5 -4.94 -31.57 14.35
N GLU A 6 -5.30 -31.13 15.56
CA GLU A 6 -5.43 -29.71 15.91
C GLU A 6 -4.08 -28.98 15.84
N LYS A 7 -3.02 -29.56 16.42
CA LYS A 7 -1.65 -29.01 16.30
C LYS A 7 -1.19 -28.81 14.86
N LYS A 8 -1.53 -29.75 13.97
CA LYS A 8 -1.16 -29.67 12.55
C LYS A 8 -1.92 -28.55 11.83
N LYS A 9 -3.20 -28.37 12.16
CA LYS A 9 -4.05 -27.30 11.62
C LYS A 9 -3.56 -25.92 12.07
N ASP A 10 -3.23 -25.76 13.35
CA ASP A 10 -2.67 -24.52 13.89
C ASP A 10 -1.34 -24.14 13.21
N MET A 11 -0.46 -25.13 13.00
CA MET A 11 0.81 -24.92 12.29
C MET A 11 0.61 -24.49 10.84
N GLN A 12 -0.39 -25.04 10.13
CA GLN A 12 -0.71 -24.63 8.77
C GLN A 12 -1.29 -23.21 8.70
N ILE A 13 -2.21 -22.85 9.61
CA ILE A 13 -2.81 -21.51 9.66
C ILE A 13 -1.73 -20.46 9.92
N ARG A 14 -0.79 -20.77 10.82
CA ARG A 14 0.30 -19.85 11.16
C ARG A 14 1.26 -19.63 9.99
N MET A 15 1.66 -20.72 9.32
CA MET A 15 2.51 -20.64 8.13
C MET A 15 1.82 -19.88 7.00
N PHE A 16 0.51 -20.08 6.81
CA PHE A 16 -0.28 -19.32 5.85
C PHE A 16 -0.32 -17.83 6.19
N THR A 17 -0.55 -17.49 7.46
CA THR A 17 -0.62 -16.09 7.93
C THR A 17 0.72 -15.38 7.74
N GLU A 18 1.83 -16.04 8.06
CA GLU A 18 3.17 -15.49 7.86
C GLU A 18 3.45 -15.19 6.38
N LYS A 19 3.14 -16.14 5.49
CA LYS A 19 3.30 -15.94 4.04
C LYS A 19 2.38 -14.84 3.51
N LEU A 20 1.13 -14.79 3.96
CA LEU A 20 0.19 -13.74 3.61
C LEU A 20 0.71 -12.36 4.02
N CYS A 21 1.25 -12.22 5.24
CA CYS A 21 1.82 -10.96 5.70
C CYS A 21 3.01 -10.50 4.86
N ILE A 22 3.92 -11.42 4.51
CA ILE A 22 5.05 -11.12 3.63
C ILE A 22 4.57 -10.66 2.25
N VAL A 23 3.58 -11.36 1.68
CA VAL A 23 2.99 -10.98 0.39
C VAL A 23 2.35 -9.60 0.46
N LEU A 24 1.62 -9.28 1.53
CA LEU A 24 1.02 -7.96 1.74
C LEU A 24 2.08 -6.85 1.83
N ILE A 25 3.19 -7.08 2.53
CA ILE A 25 4.29 -6.10 2.62
C ILE A 25 4.93 -5.87 1.25
N ILE A 26 5.24 -6.94 0.51
CA ILE A 26 5.85 -6.84 -0.83
C ILE A 26 4.88 -6.14 -1.79
N CYS A 27 3.62 -6.56 -1.81
CA CYS A 27 2.59 -5.96 -2.65
C CYS A 27 2.41 -4.47 -2.32
N GLY A 28 2.42 -4.13 -1.04
CA GLY A 28 2.35 -2.75 -0.61
C GLY A 28 3.55 -1.91 -1.05
N ALA A 29 4.78 -2.44 -0.95
CA ALA A 29 5.98 -1.78 -1.46
C ALA A 29 5.91 -1.55 -2.98
N MET A 30 5.42 -2.54 -3.74
CA MET A 30 5.22 -2.41 -5.18
C MET A 30 4.19 -1.32 -5.52
N PHE A 31 3.11 -1.21 -4.76
CA PHE A 31 2.14 -0.13 -4.94
C PHE A 31 2.72 1.25 -4.61
N LEU A 32 3.60 1.38 -3.61
CA LEU A 32 4.28 2.65 -3.34
C LEU A 32 5.19 3.07 -4.49
N ILE A 33 5.93 2.11 -5.09
CA ILE A 33 6.76 2.35 -6.28
C ILE A 33 5.88 2.75 -7.46
N ALA A 34 4.75 2.05 -7.69
CA ALA A 34 3.80 2.39 -8.74
C ALA A 34 3.21 3.79 -8.56
N GLY A 35 2.88 4.17 -7.32
CA GLY A 35 2.41 5.52 -6.98
C GLY A 35 3.44 6.58 -7.32
N TRP A 36 4.71 6.35 -6.98
CA TRP A 36 5.82 7.25 -7.30
C TRP A 36 6.05 7.42 -8.80
N ILE A 37 6.08 6.31 -9.55
CA ILE A 37 6.22 6.35 -11.01
C ILE A 37 5.02 7.07 -11.63
N SER A 38 3.82 6.79 -11.14
CA SER A 38 2.60 7.43 -11.63
C SER A 38 2.60 8.93 -11.38
N ASP A 39 3.02 9.39 -10.19
CA ASP A 39 3.11 10.81 -9.86
C ASP A 39 4.07 11.53 -10.82
N TRP A 40 5.26 10.97 -10.99
CA TRP A 40 6.26 11.51 -11.91
C TRP A 40 5.74 11.59 -13.36
N LEU A 41 5.05 10.55 -13.82
CA LEU A 41 4.48 10.51 -15.17
C LEU A 41 3.38 11.55 -15.37
N TRP A 42 2.44 11.68 -14.44
CA TRP A 42 1.35 12.64 -14.56
C TRP A 42 1.84 14.09 -14.44
N GLN A 43 2.77 14.38 -13.54
CA GLN A 43 3.39 15.69 -13.44
C GLN A 43 4.17 16.04 -14.72
N GLY A 44 4.90 15.08 -15.29
CA GLY A 44 5.62 15.25 -16.56
C GLY A 44 4.67 15.54 -17.73
N MET A 45 3.55 14.81 -17.83
CA MET A 45 2.52 15.07 -18.85
C MET A 45 1.86 16.43 -18.67
N PHE A 46 1.49 16.79 -17.44
CA PHE A 46 0.87 18.08 -17.15
C PHE A 46 1.81 19.23 -17.50
N ALA A 47 3.08 19.11 -17.13
CA ALA A 47 4.15 20.04 -17.49
C ALA A 47 4.34 20.20 -18.99
N ALA A 48 4.34 19.10 -19.76
CA ALA A 48 4.50 19.14 -21.20
C ALA A 48 3.33 19.86 -21.90
N ILE A 49 2.11 19.66 -21.41
CA ILE A 49 0.91 20.24 -22.02
C ILE A 49 0.72 21.70 -21.61
N TYR A 50 0.86 22.03 -20.33
CA TYR A 50 0.48 23.33 -19.77
C TYR A 50 1.65 24.21 -19.34
N GLY A 51 2.88 23.71 -19.36
CA GLY A 51 4.07 24.38 -18.82
C GLY A 51 4.29 24.09 -17.33
N GLN A 52 5.54 24.18 -16.88
CA GLN A 52 5.88 23.98 -15.45
C GLN A 52 5.73 25.24 -14.61
N HIS A 53 6.02 26.41 -15.19
CA HIS A 53 6.06 27.68 -14.48
C HIS A 53 5.16 28.72 -15.14
N THR A 54 4.79 29.75 -14.37
CA THR A 54 4.04 30.90 -14.87
C THR A 54 4.88 31.63 -15.93
N GLY A 55 4.52 31.49 -17.20
CA GLY A 55 5.27 32.05 -18.34
C GLY A 55 5.90 31.00 -19.26
N ASP A 56 5.97 29.72 -18.85
CA ASP A 56 6.31 28.61 -19.75
C ASP A 56 5.06 28.23 -20.55
N THR A 57 5.10 28.39 -21.87
CA THR A 57 4.04 27.91 -22.75
C THR A 57 4.34 26.46 -23.14
N GLY A 58 3.69 25.51 -22.47
CA GLY A 58 3.57 24.13 -22.98
C GLY A 58 2.80 24.08 -24.31
N ILE A 59 2.50 22.88 -24.82
CA ILE A 59 1.79 22.70 -26.10
C ILE A 59 0.50 23.53 -26.17
N ALA A 60 -0.24 23.63 -25.07
CA ALA A 60 -1.47 24.42 -24.99
C ALA A 60 -1.25 25.93 -25.15
N GLY A 61 -0.08 26.45 -24.74
CA GLY A 61 0.29 27.85 -24.91
C GLY A 61 0.82 28.20 -26.30
N MET A 62 1.14 27.19 -27.12
CA MET A 62 1.52 27.35 -28.53
C MET A 62 0.31 27.26 -29.48
N ALA A 63 -0.86 26.85 -28.98
CA ALA A 63 -2.08 26.77 -29.76
C ALA A 63 -2.59 28.17 -30.12
N THR A 64 -2.86 28.39 -31.41
CA THR A 64 -3.38 29.65 -31.94
C THR A 64 -4.86 29.57 -32.33
N ASP A 65 -5.39 28.35 -32.49
CA ASP A 65 -6.80 28.11 -32.81
C ASP A 65 -7.67 28.22 -31.54
N PRO A 66 -8.69 29.11 -31.52
CA PRO A 66 -9.61 29.27 -30.39
C PRO A 66 -10.33 27.99 -29.96
N VAL A 67 -10.64 27.10 -30.89
CA VAL A 67 -11.32 25.82 -30.60
C VAL A 67 -10.39 24.92 -29.79
N ILE A 68 -9.14 24.80 -30.24
CA ILE A 68 -8.11 23.98 -29.59
C ILE A 68 -7.76 24.54 -28.21
N ILE A 69 -7.71 25.88 -28.05
CA ILE A 69 -7.51 26.53 -26.76
C ILE A 69 -8.64 26.18 -25.77
N GLY A 70 -9.89 26.18 -26.25
CA GLY A 70 -11.05 25.78 -25.46
C GLY A 70 -10.99 24.32 -25.00
N GLU A 71 -10.57 23.40 -25.88
CA GLU A 71 -10.36 21.99 -25.54
C GLU A 71 -9.28 21.82 -24.46
N TYR A 72 -8.13 22.50 -24.60
CA TYR A 72 -7.08 22.43 -23.57
C TYR A 72 -7.53 23.02 -22.23
N ALA A 73 -8.33 24.08 -22.22
CA ALA A 73 -8.86 24.68 -20.99
C ALA A 73 -9.82 23.72 -20.26
N THR A 74 -10.63 22.97 -20.99
CA THR A 74 -11.55 21.97 -20.42
C THR A 74 -10.83 20.68 -19.99
N LEU A 75 -9.75 20.28 -20.66
CA LEU A 75 -8.94 19.13 -20.26
C LEU A 75 -8.11 19.37 -18.99
N LYS A 76 -7.72 20.63 -18.73
CA LYS A 76 -6.82 20.99 -17.62
C LYS A 76 -7.31 20.48 -16.26
N PRO A 77 -8.56 20.70 -15.83
CA PRO A 77 -9.06 20.16 -14.56
C PRO A 77 -9.11 18.63 -14.54
N LEU A 78 -9.38 17.98 -15.68
CA LEU A 78 -9.44 16.52 -15.76
C LEU A 78 -8.05 15.89 -15.56
N ILE A 79 -7.04 16.40 -16.25
CA ILE A 79 -5.65 15.92 -16.08
C ILE A 79 -5.18 16.22 -14.66
N ASN A 80 -5.51 17.39 -14.11
CA ASN A 80 -5.17 17.74 -12.74
C ASN A 80 -5.81 16.77 -11.73
N LEU A 81 -7.09 16.41 -11.92
CA LEU A 81 -7.76 15.42 -11.09
C LEU A 81 -7.07 14.05 -11.16
N VAL A 82 -6.74 13.58 -12.36
CA VAL A 82 -6.09 12.29 -12.57
C VAL A 82 -4.69 12.24 -11.96
N MET A 83 -3.94 13.35 -12.08
CA MET A 83 -2.62 13.54 -11.48
C MET A 83 -2.63 13.38 -9.97
N TYR A 84 -3.71 13.76 -9.28
CA TYR A 84 -3.83 13.54 -7.84
C TYR A 84 -4.42 12.18 -7.51
N LEU A 85 -5.49 11.77 -8.20
CA LEU A 85 -6.28 10.60 -7.83
C LEU A 85 -5.50 9.29 -8.03
N ILE A 86 -4.84 9.12 -9.18
CA ILE A 86 -4.17 7.86 -9.51
C ILE A 86 -2.98 7.60 -8.57
N PRO A 87 -2.00 8.52 -8.42
CA PRO A 87 -0.90 8.30 -7.48
C PRO A 87 -1.39 8.08 -6.06
N TRP A 88 -2.39 8.86 -5.62
CA TRP A 88 -2.95 8.72 -4.27
C TRP A 88 -3.55 7.35 -4.03
N THR A 89 -4.31 6.78 -4.99
CA THR A 89 -4.86 5.43 -4.85
C THR A 89 -3.78 4.37 -4.70
N PHE A 90 -2.69 4.46 -5.45
CA PHE A 90 -1.54 3.57 -5.30
C PHE A 90 -0.89 3.73 -3.92
N TYR A 91 -0.69 4.95 -3.44
CA TYR A 91 -0.14 5.19 -2.11
C TYR A 91 -1.05 4.66 -1.00
N ALA A 92 -2.36 4.88 -1.10
CA ALA A 92 -3.33 4.41 -0.12
C ALA A 92 -3.36 2.87 -0.04
N LEU A 93 -3.39 2.19 -1.20
CA LEU A 93 -3.32 0.73 -1.27
C LEU A 93 -1.98 0.20 -0.76
N GLY A 94 -0.89 0.85 -1.12
CA GLY A 94 0.46 0.50 -0.69
C GLY A 94 0.62 0.57 0.82
N CYS A 95 0.27 1.71 1.42
CA CYS A 95 0.27 1.91 2.86
C CYS A 95 -0.66 0.94 3.58
N GLY A 96 -1.90 0.75 3.07
CA GLY A 96 -2.87 -0.17 3.67
C GLY A 96 -2.37 -1.61 3.71
N ALA A 97 -1.75 -2.08 2.62
CA ALA A 97 -1.19 -3.43 2.55
C ALA A 97 0.00 -3.62 3.50
N ILE A 98 0.91 -2.63 3.59
CA ILE A 98 2.04 -2.67 4.53
C ILE A 98 1.55 -2.69 5.98
N VAL A 99 0.65 -1.79 6.35
CA VAL A 99 0.10 -1.71 7.72
C VAL A 99 -0.58 -3.01 8.10
N THR A 100 -1.37 -3.59 7.20
CA THR A 100 -2.05 -4.87 7.44
C THR A 100 -1.06 -6.02 7.60
N GLY A 101 -0.03 -6.08 6.75
CA GLY A 101 1.02 -7.11 6.83
C GLY A 101 1.85 -7.02 8.11
N ILE A 102 2.25 -5.81 8.53
CA ILE A 102 3.00 -5.58 9.77
C ILE A 102 2.12 -5.88 10.99
N ALA A 103 0.87 -5.40 11.02
CA ALA A 103 -0.05 -5.67 12.11
C ALA A 103 -0.29 -7.18 12.29
N GLY A 104 -0.43 -7.92 11.20
CA GLY A 104 -0.54 -9.37 11.22
C GLY A 104 0.67 -10.07 11.84
N GLN A 105 1.89 -9.66 11.47
CA GLN A 105 3.12 -10.19 12.08
C GLN A 105 3.22 -9.85 13.57
N LEU A 106 2.89 -8.61 13.94
CA LEU A 106 2.96 -8.14 15.33
C LEU A 106 1.98 -8.92 16.22
N LEU A 107 0.77 -9.20 15.73
CA LEU A 107 -0.23 -9.99 16.42
C LEU A 107 0.23 -11.42 16.66
N ASP A 108 0.85 -12.08 15.68
CA ASP A 108 1.35 -13.45 15.84
C ASP A 108 2.47 -13.52 16.89
N ILE A 109 3.43 -12.58 16.84
CA ILE A 109 4.51 -12.45 17.83
C ILE A 109 3.95 -12.22 19.24
N THR A 110 2.98 -11.30 19.35
CA THR A 110 2.37 -10.95 20.64
C THR A 110 1.61 -12.13 21.23
N TYR A 111 0.82 -12.84 20.40
CA TYR A 111 0.09 -14.03 20.80
C TYR A 111 1.04 -15.13 21.32
N GLU A 112 2.14 -15.40 20.60
CA GLU A 112 3.14 -16.36 21.06
C GLU A 112 3.79 -15.95 22.39
N GLY A 113 4.12 -14.67 22.54
CA GLY A 113 4.67 -14.12 23.77
C GLY A 113 3.74 -14.40 24.96
N ILE A 114 2.46 -14.07 24.79
CA ILE A 114 1.41 -14.29 25.80
C ILE A 114 1.27 -15.77 26.13
N CYS A 115 1.15 -16.65 25.12
CA CYS A 115 1.03 -18.09 25.33
C CYS A 115 2.24 -18.68 26.07
N ARG A 116 3.46 -18.25 25.75
CA ARG A 116 4.69 -18.69 26.44
C ARG A 116 4.68 -18.27 27.91
N ILE A 117 4.24 -17.04 28.21
CA ILE A 117 4.14 -16.53 29.59
C ILE A 117 3.13 -17.37 30.39
N PHE A 118 1.92 -17.58 29.88
CA PHE A 118 0.92 -18.40 30.57
C PHE A 118 1.36 -19.85 30.77
N ARG A 119 2.05 -20.44 29.78
CA ARG A 119 2.60 -21.80 29.91
C ARG A 119 3.67 -21.89 31.00
N LYS A 120 4.55 -20.88 31.09
CA LYS A 120 5.55 -20.78 32.17
C LYS A 120 4.88 -20.63 33.54
N LEU A 121 3.83 -19.82 33.66
CA LEU A 121 3.08 -19.63 34.91
C LEU A 121 2.41 -20.93 35.37
N ARG A 122 1.76 -21.66 34.44
CA ARG A 122 1.12 -22.95 34.75
C ARG A 122 2.15 -24.03 35.14
N ALA A 123 3.32 -24.04 34.50
CA ALA A 123 4.40 -24.96 34.86
C ALA A 123 4.95 -24.70 36.27
N LYS A 124 5.10 -23.43 36.67
CA LYS A 124 5.51 -23.07 38.04
C LYS A 124 4.50 -23.51 39.10
N GLN A 125 3.20 -23.43 38.81
CA GLN A 125 2.15 -23.92 39.74
C GLN A 125 2.18 -25.44 39.95
N HIS A 126 2.57 -26.22 38.94
CA HIS A 126 2.64 -27.69 39.06
C HIS A 126 3.87 -28.21 39.81
N VAL A 127 4.95 -27.42 39.91
CA VAL A 127 6.18 -27.81 40.65
C VAL A 127 6.09 -27.45 42.14
N SER A 128 5.17 -26.55 42.51
CA SER A 128 4.95 -26.09 43.89
C SER A 128 3.94 -26.94 44.67
N ARG A 129 3.46 -28.05 44.11
CA ARG A 129 2.43 -28.93 44.70
C ARG A 129 2.94 -30.37 44.71
#